data_AF-A0A7S4AZZ4-F1
#
_entry.id   AF-A0A7S4AZZ4-F1
#
_cell.length_a   1.000
_cell.length_b   1.000
_cell.length_c   1.000
_cell.angle_alpha   90.00
_cell.angle_beta   90.00
_cell.angle_gamma   90.00
#
_symmetry.space_group_name_H-M   'P 1'
#
loop_
_entity.id
_entity.type
_entity.pdbx_description
1 polymer ?
#
loop_
_entity_poly.entity_id
_entity_poly.type
_entity_poly.pdbx_seq_one_letter_code
_entity_poly.pdbx_strand_id
1 'polypeptide(L)'
;MCSITLVFFLLAAYVAGHIPTLEKSERLPGAKHMVRAKPALEVEEGSDPALRVYLSACLFQASNDSVGFEMPFQNQQASPMRLSDKCAVHAYHYAYAQYVMPLVREFKQGRVLQPKILEIGLGCGQSNVGAGVRMWDALFATEPGTTHRQLNLHVLEFDQKCVKMWKARWASSFKKVNLTIFVGSQSDRAILSQFGDGYDAIIDDGGHTMIQQKMSLDVLFSKVKPGGWYCIEDLITSYLPQYKQANSITTVELLNKMQRWMHGDPAEPSGELKNYVHILPLIEHIACYTELCVLKRYPSAKTGVHERI
;
A
#
# COMPACT_ATOMS: atom_id res chain seq x y z
N MET A 1 -64.91 14.49 -21.08
CA MET A 1 -64.45 15.08 -19.80
C MET A 1 -63.03 14.55 -19.58
N CYS A 2 -62.04 15.08 -20.31
CA CYS A 2 -61.04 16.09 -19.87
C CYS A 2 -60.29 15.67 -18.59
N SER A 3 -58.97 15.64 -18.45
CA SER A 3 -57.79 15.89 -19.33
C SER A 3 -56.58 15.40 -18.51
N ILE A 4 -55.68 14.52 -18.99
CA ILE A 4 -54.34 14.79 -19.58
C ILE A 4 -53.68 16.10 -19.06
N THR A 5 -52.43 16.06 -18.56
CA THR A 5 -51.19 16.60 -19.22
C THR A 5 -50.06 17.01 -18.25
N LEU A 6 -48.81 16.59 -18.59
CA LEU A 6 -47.49 17.28 -18.52
C LEU A 6 -46.88 17.60 -17.13
N VAL A 7 -45.62 17.27 -16.77
CA VAL A 7 -44.28 17.31 -17.40
C VAL A 7 -43.84 18.72 -17.87
N PHE A 8 -42.64 19.12 -17.43
CA PHE A 8 -41.84 20.32 -17.75
C PHE A 8 -42.12 21.61 -16.96
N PHE A 9 -41.13 22.04 -16.17
CA PHE A 9 -40.57 23.40 -16.26
C PHE A 9 -39.06 23.38 -15.92
N LEU A 10 -38.25 23.52 -16.97
CA LEU A 10 -36.85 23.94 -16.96
C LEU A 10 -36.79 25.47 -17.07
N LEU A 11 -35.78 26.07 -16.43
CA LEU A 11 -35.11 27.35 -16.73
C LEU A 11 -35.97 28.61 -16.99
N ALA A 12 -35.83 29.62 -16.12
CA ALA A 12 -35.06 30.85 -16.42
C ALA A 12 -35.41 31.98 -15.42
N ALA A 13 -34.43 32.39 -14.61
CA ALA A 13 -34.27 33.79 -14.18
C ALA A 13 -32.86 33.95 -13.59
N TYR A 14 -31.91 34.25 -14.47
CA TYR A 14 -30.62 34.83 -14.12
C TYR A 14 -30.79 36.34 -14.01
N VAL A 15 -29.97 36.98 -13.17
CA VAL A 15 -29.78 38.43 -12.98
C VAL A 15 -30.69 39.14 -11.95
N ALA A 16 -30.27 39.08 -10.69
CA ALA A 16 -29.97 40.27 -9.88
C ALA A 16 -29.14 39.81 -8.68
N GLY A 17 -27.84 40.12 -8.69
CA GLY A 17 -26.89 39.62 -7.71
C GLY A 17 -27.17 40.12 -6.31
N HIS A 18 -27.09 39.22 -5.33
CA HIS A 18 -26.68 39.42 -3.94
C HIS A 18 -26.18 38.05 -3.46
N ILE A 19 -24.87 37.88 -3.31
CA ILE A 19 -24.24 36.67 -2.76
C ILE A 19 -24.30 36.79 -1.23
N PRO A 20 -25.04 35.94 -0.50
CA PRO A 20 -24.96 35.90 0.95
C PRO A 20 -23.69 35.13 1.34
N THR A 21 -22.87 35.75 2.16
CA THR A 21 -21.73 35.16 2.87
C THR A 21 -22.18 33.95 3.68
N LEU A 22 -21.68 32.76 3.34
CA LEU A 22 -21.81 31.55 4.16
C LEU A 22 -20.90 31.67 5.39
N GLU A 23 -21.44 32.21 6.47
CA GLU A 23 -20.86 32.06 7.80
C GLU A 23 -21.08 30.64 8.33
N LYS A 24 -19.98 30.07 8.85
CA LYS A 24 -19.88 29.01 9.88
C LYS A 24 -20.67 27.71 9.62
N SER A 25 -19.92 26.70 9.17
CA SER A 25 -20.36 25.30 9.22
C SER A 25 -20.68 24.88 10.66
N GLU A 26 -21.94 24.57 10.92
CA GLU A 26 -22.35 23.80 12.09
C GLU A 26 -21.68 22.41 12.04
N ARG A 27 -20.93 22.09 13.09
CA ARG A 27 -20.28 20.79 13.27
C ARG A 27 -21.36 19.76 13.57
N LEU A 28 -21.53 18.77 12.71
CA LEU A 28 -22.30 17.57 13.01
C LEU A 28 -21.64 16.79 14.16
N PRO A 29 -22.35 16.50 15.27
CA PRO A 29 -21.79 15.77 16.39
C PRO A 29 -21.90 14.26 16.12
N GLY A 30 -20.81 13.62 15.69
CA GLY A 30 -20.85 12.19 15.41
C GLY A 30 -19.58 11.54 14.86
N ALA A 31 -18.39 12.01 15.21
CA ALA A 31 -17.13 11.32 14.89
C ALA A 31 -16.09 11.53 16.00
N LYS A 32 -16.52 11.39 17.27
CA LYS A 32 -15.59 11.28 18.39
C LYS A 32 -15.36 9.80 18.65
N HIS A 33 -14.56 9.13 17.83
CA HIS A 33 -13.73 7.96 18.17
C HIS A 33 -12.65 7.85 17.07
N MET A 34 -11.98 8.96 16.79
CA MET A 34 -10.71 8.94 16.07
C MET A 34 -9.69 8.40 17.06
N VAL A 35 -9.09 7.26 16.70
CA VAL A 35 -8.04 6.58 17.47
C VAL A 35 -7.04 7.62 17.97
N ARG A 36 -6.92 7.73 19.29
CA ARG A 36 -5.94 8.60 19.95
C ARG A 36 -4.58 8.20 19.37
N ALA A 37 -3.88 9.15 18.74
CA ALA A 37 -2.52 8.92 18.24
C ALA A 37 -1.71 8.26 19.37
N LYS A 38 -1.26 7.02 19.15
CA LYS A 38 -0.34 6.38 20.07
C LYS A 38 0.93 7.24 20.10
N PRO A 39 1.54 7.46 21.27
CA PRO A 39 2.82 8.16 21.33
C PRO A 39 3.81 7.46 20.39
N ALA A 40 4.64 8.25 19.70
CA ALA A 40 5.70 7.73 18.84
C ALA A 40 6.46 6.64 19.59
N LEU A 41 6.56 5.44 19.00
CA LEU A 41 7.25 4.33 19.63
C LEU A 41 8.69 4.74 19.95
N GLU A 42 8.98 4.92 21.24
CA GLU A 42 10.36 4.94 21.72
C GLU A 42 10.88 3.51 21.63
N VAL A 43 12.06 3.35 21.01
CA VAL A 43 12.73 2.06 20.91
C VAL A 43 13.22 1.68 22.30
N GLU A 44 12.49 0.83 23.00
CA GLU A 44 12.86 0.38 24.35
C GLU A 44 14.27 -0.26 24.37
N GLU A 45 15.04 0.01 25.41
CA GLU A 45 16.34 -0.62 25.67
C GLU A 45 16.14 -2.14 25.82
N GLY A 46 16.76 -2.93 24.94
CA GLY A 46 16.59 -4.40 24.89
C GLY A 46 15.68 -4.92 23.77
N SER A 47 15.09 -4.03 22.96
CA SER A 47 14.35 -4.41 21.75
C SER A 47 15.21 -5.14 20.71
N ASP A 48 14.59 -6.05 19.95
CA ASP A 48 15.23 -6.85 18.90
C ASP A 48 16.06 -5.95 17.95
N PRO A 49 17.37 -6.22 17.74
CA PRO A 49 18.21 -5.45 16.83
C PRO A 49 17.59 -5.23 15.44
N ALA A 50 16.85 -6.19 14.89
CA ALA A 50 16.16 -6.05 13.62
C ALA A 50 15.06 -4.99 13.67
N LEU A 51 14.28 -4.96 14.75
CA LEU A 51 13.25 -3.96 14.99
C LEU A 51 13.85 -2.57 15.16
N ARG A 52 15.00 -2.45 15.83
CA ARG A 52 15.72 -1.17 15.99
C ARG A 52 16.17 -0.59 14.65
N VAL A 53 16.76 -1.41 13.78
CA VAL A 53 17.18 -0.99 12.44
C VAL A 53 15.97 -0.56 11.61
N TYR A 54 14.88 -1.34 11.67
CA TYR A 54 13.64 -1.01 10.96
C TYR A 54 13.06 0.33 11.41
N LEU A 55 12.84 0.50 12.71
CA LEU A 55 12.28 1.72 13.29
C LEU A 55 13.18 2.92 13.02
N SER A 56 14.50 2.76 13.08
CA SER A 56 15.45 3.82 12.72
C SER A 56 15.25 4.28 11.27
N ALA A 57 15.18 3.37 10.30
CA ALA A 57 14.94 3.74 8.90
C ALA A 57 13.55 4.34 8.67
N CYS A 58 12.53 3.78 9.32
CA CYS A 58 11.13 4.21 9.18
C CYS A 58 10.90 5.62 9.76
N LEU A 59 11.45 5.87 10.95
CA LEU A 59 11.33 7.13 11.69
C LEU A 59 12.45 8.13 11.38
N PHE A 60 13.36 7.82 10.45
CA PHE A 60 14.41 8.76 10.07
C PHE A 60 13.82 9.99 9.36
N GLN A 61 14.26 11.17 9.79
CA GLN A 61 14.00 12.43 9.09
C GLN A 61 15.23 12.81 8.27
N ALA A 62 15.09 12.92 6.95
CA ALA A 62 16.12 13.58 6.15
C ALA A 62 16.27 15.04 6.62
N SER A 63 17.49 15.47 6.92
CA SER A 63 17.78 16.78 7.53
C SER A 63 17.29 17.96 6.68
N ASN A 64 16.51 18.85 7.30
CA ASN A 64 16.32 20.30 7.06
C ASN A 64 16.39 20.91 5.63
N ASP A 65 15.90 20.25 4.59
CA ASP A 65 15.46 20.98 3.39
C ASP A 65 14.05 21.55 3.62
N SER A 66 14.00 22.70 4.30
CA SER A 66 12.80 23.50 4.57
C SER A 66 12.34 24.24 3.32
N VAL A 67 11.93 23.51 2.28
CA VAL A 67 11.28 24.11 1.10
C VAL A 67 9.90 23.49 0.94
N GLY A 68 8.94 24.06 1.68
CA GLY A 68 7.53 23.73 1.55
C GLY A 68 7.04 23.97 0.13
N PHE A 69 6.24 23.04 -0.39
CA PHE A 69 5.63 23.13 -1.72
C PHE A 69 4.12 22.89 -1.60
N GLU A 70 3.33 23.73 -2.26
CA GLU A 70 1.88 23.58 -2.34
C GLU A 70 1.52 22.53 -3.40
N MET A 71 0.95 21.42 -2.95
CA MET A 71 0.30 20.45 -3.84
C MET A 71 -1.03 21.05 -4.33
N PRO A 72 -1.46 20.83 -5.59
CA PRO A 72 -2.63 21.49 -6.17
C PRO A 72 -3.98 21.19 -5.48
N PHE A 73 -3.99 20.36 -4.44
CA PHE A 73 -5.21 19.89 -3.77
C PHE A 73 -5.24 20.04 -2.26
N GLN A 74 -4.20 20.54 -1.60
CA GLN A 74 -4.25 20.89 -0.17
C GLN A 74 -3.34 22.08 0.14
N ASN A 75 -3.91 23.12 0.77
CA ASN A 75 -3.22 24.29 1.33
C ASN A 75 -2.29 23.94 2.51
N GLN A 76 -1.48 22.88 2.40
CA GLN A 76 -0.49 22.49 3.38
C GLN A 76 0.87 22.40 2.71
N GLN A 77 1.86 23.11 3.29
CA GLN A 77 3.26 22.98 2.92
C GLN A 77 3.68 21.52 3.15
N ALA A 78 3.86 20.74 2.07
CA ALA A 78 4.43 19.42 2.18
C ALA A 78 5.92 19.55 2.56
N SER A 79 6.34 18.85 3.62
CA SER A 79 7.76 18.53 3.88
C SER A 79 7.96 17.06 3.47
N PRO A 80 8.14 16.80 2.16
CA PRO A 80 8.16 15.44 1.64
C PRO A 80 9.36 14.66 2.22
N MET A 81 9.18 13.34 2.37
CA MET A 81 10.16 12.38 2.90
C MET A 81 10.37 12.31 4.43
N ARG A 82 9.66 13.07 5.27
CA ARG A 82 9.75 12.86 6.73
C ARG A 82 8.80 11.75 7.18
N LEU A 83 9.34 10.74 7.88
CA LEU A 83 8.63 9.62 8.53
C LEU A 83 7.68 8.82 7.62
N SER A 84 7.91 7.52 7.52
CA SER A 84 6.86 6.66 6.97
C SER A 84 5.75 6.48 8.02
N ASP A 85 4.53 6.76 7.62
CA ASP A 85 3.30 6.53 8.38
C ASP A 85 3.16 5.06 8.83
N LYS A 86 3.78 4.11 8.10
CA LYS A 86 3.94 2.70 8.49
C LYS A 86 4.39 2.48 9.93
N CYS A 87 5.15 3.41 10.52
CA CYS A 87 5.53 3.39 11.93
C CYS A 87 5.17 4.65 12.71
N ALA A 88 4.95 5.77 12.02
CA ALA A 88 4.62 7.04 12.67
C ALA A 88 3.15 7.14 13.06
N VAL A 89 2.27 6.48 12.30
CA VAL A 89 0.82 6.44 12.53
C VAL A 89 0.37 5.01 12.82
N HIS A 90 0.90 4.06 12.05
CA HIS A 90 0.57 2.64 12.14
C HIS A 90 1.62 1.85 12.93
N ALA A 91 1.24 0.62 13.31
CA ALA A 91 2.12 -0.30 14.03
C ALA A 91 2.65 -1.42 13.13
N TYR A 92 2.89 -1.15 11.84
CA TYR A 92 3.27 -2.17 10.87
C TYR A 92 4.67 -2.75 11.11
N HIS A 93 5.50 -2.07 11.91
CA HIS A 93 6.84 -2.53 12.29
C HIS A 93 6.87 -3.95 12.89
N TYR A 94 5.81 -4.43 13.54
CA TYR A 94 5.75 -5.82 14.01
C TYR A 94 5.76 -6.84 12.85
N ALA A 95 4.99 -6.58 11.79
CA ALA A 95 4.98 -7.41 10.60
C ALA A 95 6.27 -7.21 9.79
N TYR A 96 6.62 -5.95 9.51
CA TYR A 96 7.79 -5.65 8.68
C TYR A 96 9.10 -6.14 9.32
N ALA A 97 9.27 -6.05 10.65
CA ALA A 97 10.44 -6.63 11.31
C ALA A 97 10.56 -8.15 11.06
N GLN A 98 9.44 -8.86 11.07
CA GLN A 98 9.44 -10.31 10.85
C GLN A 98 9.67 -10.72 9.39
N TYR A 99 9.12 -9.98 8.42
CA TYR A 99 9.14 -10.40 7.01
C TYR A 99 10.19 -9.69 6.15
N VAL A 100 10.58 -8.47 6.49
CA VAL A 100 11.49 -7.64 5.68
C VAL A 100 12.91 -7.70 6.18
N MET A 101 13.09 -7.63 7.50
CA MET A 101 14.43 -7.59 8.07
C MET A 101 15.27 -8.85 7.79
N PRO A 102 14.71 -10.06 7.63
CA PRO A 102 15.48 -11.20 7.13
C PRO A 102 16.08 -10.94 5.75
N LEU A 103 15.31 -10.41 4.79
CA LEU A 103 15.80 -10.07 3.46
C LEU A 103 16.86 -8.95 3.51
N VAL A 104 16.64 -7.92 4.34
CA VAL A 104 17.63 -6.86 4.58
C VAL A 104 18.92 -7.45 5.14
N ARG A 105 18.84 -8.38 6.10
CA ARG A 105 20.01 -9.03 6.69
C ARG A 105 20.79 -9.85 5.66
N GLU A 106 20.10 -10.65 4.85
CA GLU A 106 20.72 -11.41 3.76
C GLU A 106 21.39 -10.50 2.74
N PHE A 107 20.74 -9.38 2.41
CA PHE A 107 21.32 -8.35 1.57
C PHE A 107 22.58 -7.73 2.19
N LYS A 108 22.53 -7.31 3.46
CA LYS A 108 23.67 -6.70 4.17
C LYS A 108 24.86 -7.65 4.27
N GLN A 109 24.61 -8.96 4.39
CA GLN A 109 25.61 -10.02 4.40
C GLN A 109 26.12 -10.43 2.99
N GLY A 110 25.58 -9.85 1.93
CA GLY A 110 25.98 -10.16 0.55
C GLY A 110 25.45 -11.52 0.03
N ARG A 111 24.51 -12.16 0.73
CA ARG A 111 23.86 -13.40 0.30
C ARG A 111 22.80 -13.17 -0.77
N VAL A 112 22.16 -12.00 -0.74
CA VAL A 112 21.26 -11.50 -1.79
C VAL A 112 21.83 -10.20 -2.33
N LEU A 113 22.16 -10.14 -3.62
CA LEU A 113 22.83 -8.98 -4.19
C LEU A 113 21.86 -7.90 -4.69
N GLN A 114 20.74 -8.31 -5.27
CA GLN A 114 19.81 -7.42 -5.94
C GLN A 114 18.35 -7.80 -5.61
N PRO A 115 17.92 -7.58 -4.36
CA PRO A 115 16.53 -7.83 -3.99
C PRO A 115 15.62 -6.96 -4.84
N LYS A 116 14.44 -7.47 -5.18
CA LYS A 116 13.46 -6.80 -6.02
C LYS A 116 12.16 -6.61 -5.24
N ILE A 117 11.78 -5.36 -5.02
CA ILE A 117 10.58 -4.98 -4.28
C ILE A 117 9.66 -4.17 -5.18
N LEU A 118 8.35 -4.43 -5.13
CA LEU A 118 7.32 -3.54 -5.67
C LEU A 118 6.54 -2.92 -4.50
N GLU A 119 6.44 -1.61 -4.48
CA GLU A 119 5.49 -0.88 -3.63
C GLU A 119 4.40 -0.26 -4.53
N ILE A 120 3.15 -0.54 -4.24
CA ILE A 120 2.00 0.14 -4.85
C ILE A 120 1.68 1.32 -3.94
N GLY A 121 1.66 2.52 -4.51
CA GLY A 121 1.52 3.78 -3.77
C GLY A 121 2.85 4.52 -3.63
N LEU A 122 2.94 5.72 -4.21
CA LEU A 122 4.04 6.65 -3.91
C LEU A 122 3.68 7.55 -2.71
N GLY A 123 2.41 7.53 -2.27
CA GLY A 123 1.87 8.47 -1.29
C GLY A 123 1.44 9.80 -1.92
N CYS A 124 1.07 9.80 -3.21
CA CYS A 124 0.55 11.00 -3.85
C CYS A 124 -0.77 11.43 -3.20
N GLY A 125 -0.86 12.71 -2.81
CA GLY A 125 -1.98 13.23 -2.00
C GLY A 125 -1.73 13.19 -0.49
N GLN A 126 -0.62 12.60 -0.04
CA GLN A 126 -0.15 12.67 1.33
C GLN A 126 0.93 13.76 1.49
N SER A 127 1.09 14.27 2.70
CA SER A 127 2.09 15.32 3.01
C SER A 127 3.54 14.80 2.97
N ASN A 128 3.74 13.48 3.03
CA ASN A 128 5.02 12.79 3.09
C ASN A 128 5.33 11.94 1.84
N VAL A 129 4.77 12.28 0.67
CA VAL A 129 5.00 11.58 -0.62
C VAL A 129 6.45 11.10 -0.82
N GLY A 130 6.63 9.82 -1.11
CA GLY A 130 7.91 9.15 -1.26
C GLY A 130 8.58 8.70 0.05
N ALA A 131 7.88 8.76 1.20
CA ALA A 131 8.41 8.25 2.47
C ALA A 131 8.76 6.75 2.43
N GLY A 132 7.96 5.94 1.73
CA GLY A 132 8.25 4.52 1.48
C GLY A 132 9.57 4.34 0.73
N VAL A 133 9.73 5.04 -0.41
CA VAL A 133 10.99 5.04 -1.20
C VAL A 133 12.21 5.39 -0.35
N ARG A 134 12.11 6.44 0.49
CA ARG A 134 13.20 6.80 1.41
C ARG A 134 13.49 5.69 2.43
N MET A 135 12.46 5.10 3.02
CA MET A 135 12.63 4.02 3.98
C MET A 135 13.34 2.83 3.34
N TRP A 136 12.93 2.42 2.13
CA TRP A 136 13.56 1.34 1.39
C TRP A 136 15.02 1.63 1.04
N ASP A 137 15.33 2.84 0.57
CA ASP A 137 16.71 3.28 0.32
C ASP A 137 17.57 3.20 1.58
N ALA A 138 17.05 3.63 2.74
CA ALA A 138 17.77 3.55 4.00
C ALA A 138 18.01 2.10 4.46
N LEU A 139 16.99 1.24 4.41
CA LEU A 139 17.10 -0.17 4.80
C LEU A 139 18.11 -0.92 3.94
N PHE A 140 18.09 -0.69 2.63
CA PHE A 140 18.96 -1.36 1.65
C PHE A 140 20.18 -0.51 1.25
N ALA A 141 20.55 0.49 2.04
CA ALA A 141 21.72 1.32 1.75
C ALA A 141 23.01 0.49 1.69
N THR A 142 23.91 0.84 0.79
CA THR A 142 25.25 0.25 0.70
C THR A 142 26.35 1.29 0.90
N GLU A 143 27.56 0.79 1.13
CA GLU A 143 28.77 1.60 1.25
C GLU A 143 29.02 2.39 -0.05
N PRO A 144 29.57 3.61 0.04
CA PRO A 144 29.92 4.42 -1.13
C PRO A 144 30.73 3.63 -2.16
N GLY A 145 30.36 3.73 -3.44
CA GLY A 145 31.03 3.02 -4.54
C GLY A 145 30.56 1.58 -4.78
N THR A 146 29.67 1.03 -3.95
CA THR A 146 29.08 -0.30 -4.19
C THR A 146 28.05 -0.24 -5.32
N THR A 147 28.38 -0.81 -6.48
CA THR A 147 27.46 -0.86 -7.66
C THR A 147 26.89 -2.25 -7.94
N HIS A 148 27.53 -3.32 -7.46
CA HIS A 148 27.12 -4.70 -7.71
C HIS A 148 26.01 -5.19 -6.76
N ARG A 149 25.71 -4.43 -5.71
CA ARG A 149 24.69 -4.74 -4.70
C ARG A 149 23.82 -3.51 -4.45
N GLN A 150 22.56 -3.59 -4.84
CA GLN A 150 21.59 -2.50 -4.71
C GLN A 150 20.17 -3.05 -4.76
N LEU A 151 19.23 -2.37 -4.12
CA LEU A 151 17.81 -2.71 -4.21
C LEU A 151 17.26 -2.33 -5.60
N ASN A 152 16.54 -3.26 -6.23
CA ASN A 152 15.67 -2.97 -7.37
C ASN A 152 14.28 -2.61 -6.84
N LEU A 153 14.00 -1.30 -6.72
CA LEU A 153 12.74 -0.79 -6.18
C LEU A 153 11.83 -0.35 -7.31
N HIS A 154 10.69 -1.01 -7.43
CA HIS A 154 9.62 -0.63 -8.34
C HIS A 154 8.52 0.06 -7.52
N VAL A 155 7.96 1.14 -8.05
CA VAL A 155 6.80 1.82 -7.46
C VAL A 155 5.70 1.94 -8.52
N LEU A 156 4.45 1.60 -8.17
CA LEU A 156 3.27 1.84 -9.01
C LEU A 156 2.43 2.97 -8.41
N GLU A 157 2.19 4.04 -9.17
CA GLU A 157 1.40 5.18 -8.73
C GLU A 157 0.45 5.65 -9.84
N PHE A 158 -0.80 5.96 -9.51
CA PHE A 158 -1.81 6.32 -10.51
C PHE A 158 -1.75 7.80 -10.89
N ASP A 159 -1.35 8.69 -9.97
CA ASP A 159 -1.26 10.12 -10.25
C ASP A 159 -0.01 10.47 -11.06
N GLN A 160 -0.16 10.49 -12.39
CA GLN A 160 0.89 10.83 -13.34
C GLN A 160 1.51 12.22 -13.07
N LYS A 161 0.72 13.20 -12.66
CA LYS A 161 1.20 14.57 -12.44
C LYS A 161 2.08 14.60 -11.19
N CYS A 162 1.62 13.98 -10.12
CA CYS A 162 2.41 13.82 -8.90
C CYS A 162 3.73 13.08 -9.17
N VAL A 163 3.70 11.95 -9.88
CA VAL A 163 4.92 11.20 -10.24
C VAL A 163 5.89 12.07 -11.03
N LYS A 164 5.41 12.84 -12.02
CA LYS A 164 6.26 13.74 -12.81
C LYS A 164 6.95 14.79 -11.93
N MET A 165 6.19 15.40 -11.02
CA MET A 165 6.69 16.42 -10.10
C MET A 165 7.68 15.84 -9.09
N TRP A 166 7.35 14.70 -8.49
CA TRP A 166 8.21 14.01 -7.53
C TRP A 166 9.52 13.58 -8.20
N LYS A 167 9.47 12.99 -9.40
CA LYS A 167 10.67 12.59 -10.16
C LYS A 167 11.59 13.76 -10.44
N ALA A 168 11.03 14.86 -10.95
CA ALA A 168 11.80 16.06 -11.30
C ALA A 168 12.55 16.65 -10.10
N ARG A 169 12.03 16.46 -8.88
CA ARG A 169 12.57 17.06 -7.67
C ARG A 169 13.47 16.13 -6.86
N TRP A 170 13.12 14.84 -6.76
CA TRP A 170 13.68 13.95 -5.75
C TRP A 170 14.34 12.69 -6.29
N ALA A 171 14.01 12.23 -7.50
CA ALA A 171 14.53 10.95 -8.00
C ALA A 171 16.06 10.90 -8.04
N SER A 172 16.73 12.03 -8.33
CA SER A 172 18.20 12.13 -8.36
C SER A 172 18.88 11.94 -7.01
N SER A 173 18.13 12.02 -5.89
CA SER A 173 18.67 11.79 -4.54
C SER A 173 18.85 10.30 -4.23
N PHE A 174 18.16 9.42 -4.97
CA PHE A 174 18.12 7.98 -4.71
C PHE A 174 19.06 7.19 -5.62
N LYS A 175 20.36 7.53 -5.62
CA LYS A 175 21.36 6.91 -6.50
C LYS A 175 21.80 5.51 -6.10
N LYS A 176 21.49 5.09 -4.87
CA LYS A 176 21.90 3.79 -4.30
C LYS A 176 20.86 2.68 -4.51
N VAL A 177 19.67 3.06 -4.97
CA VAL A 177 18.60 2.14 -5.35
C VAL A 177 18.36 2.25 -6.84
N ASN A 178 18.06 1.13 -7.48
CA ASN A 178 17.56 1.11 -8.84
C ASN A 178 16.05 1.36 -8.81
N LEU A 179 15.68 2.64 -8.75
CA LEU A 179 14.30 3.09 -8.63
C LEU A 179 13.62 3.18 -10.00
N THR A 180 12.55 2.42 -10.19
CA THR A 180 11.66 2.53 -11.36
C THR A 180 10.24 2.85 -10.89
N ILE A 181 9.67 3.96 -11.35
CA ILE A 181 8.28 4.33 -11.02
C ILE A 181 7.42 4.22 -12.27
N PHE A 182 6.44 3.33 -12.21
CA PHE A 182 5.39 3.08 -13.19
C PHE A 182 4.18 3.96 -12.89
N VAL A 183 3.51 4.42 -13.95
CA VAL A 183 2.28 5.19 -13.84
C VAL A 183 1.11 4.32 -14.28
N GLY A 184 0.10 4.17 -13.41
CA GLY A 184 -1.12 3.45 -13.72
C GLY A 184 -1.92 3.04 -12.49
N SER A 185 -3.16 2.59 -12.70
CA SER A 185 -4.02 2.15 -11.61
C SER A 185 -3.75 0.70 -11.22
N GLN A 186 -3.69 0.43 -9.91
CA GLN A 186 -3.66 -0.95 -9.41
C GLN A 186 -4.98 -1.71 -9.59
N SER A 187 -6.07 -1.05 -9.97
CA SER A 187 -7.32 -1.71 -10.36
C SER A 187 -7.37 -2.08 -11.85
N ASP A 188 -6.34 -1.72 -12.63
CA ASP A 188 -6.25 -2.04 -14.05
C ASP A 188 -5.37 -3.29 -14.27
N ARG A 189 -6.02 -4.42 -14.58
CA ARG A 189 -5.34 -5.68 -14.86
C ARG A 189 -4.33 -5.57 -16.01
N ALA A 190 -4.58 -4.76 -17.04
CA ALA A 190 -3.67 -4.62 -18.17
C ALA A 190 -2.38 -3.90 -17.77
N ILE A 191 -2.47 -2.93 -16.84
CA ILE A 191 -1.29 -2.30 -16.23
C ILE A 191 -0.54 -3.31 -15.37
N LEU A 192 -1.23 -4.02 -14.47
CA LEU A 192 -0.61 -4.98 -13.57
C LEU A 192 0.07 -6.14 -14.30
N SER A 193 -0.49 -6.58 -15.43
CA SER A 193 0.06 -7.69 -16.22
C SER A 193 1.39 -7.36 -16.91
N GLN A 194 1.76 -6.08 -16.99
CA GLN A 194 3.06 -5.66 -17.55
C GLN A 194 4.22 -5.90 -16.58
N PHE A 195 3.93 -6.11 -15.29
CA PHE A 195 4.96 -6.40 -14.30
C PHE A 195 5.50 -7.81 -14.50
N GLY A 196 6.82 -7.90 -14.66
CA GLY A 196 7.52 -9.19 -14.75
C GLY A 196 7.53 -9.94 -13.41
N ASP A 197 8.00 -11.17 -13.42
CA ASP A 197 8.09 -11.99 -12.21
C ASP A 197 9.30 -11.58 -11.34
N GLY A 198 9.51 -12.32 -10.25
CA GLY A 198 10.77 -12.31 -9.51
C GLY A 198 10.83 -11.27 -8.39
N TYR A 199 9.70 -10.86 -7.82
CA TYR A 199 9.68 -9.98 -6.66
C TYR A 199 9.98 -10.76 -5.37
N ASP A 200 10.97 -10.33 -4.60
CA ASP A 200 11.21 -10.85 -3.25
C ASP A 200 10.09 -10.37 -2.30
N ALA A 201 9.53 -9.19 -2.58
CA ALA A 201 8.37 -8.65 -1.88
C ALA A 201 7.49 -7.77 -2.77
N ILE A 202 6.19 -7.78 -2.48
CA ILE A 202 5.23 -6.79 -3.01
C ILE A 202 4.46 -6.18 -1.83
N ILE A 203 4.34 -4.86 -1.80
CA ILE A 203 3.62 -4.08 -0.78
C ILE A 203 2.47 -3.37 -1.47
N ASP A 204 1.25 -3.63 -1.02
CA ASP A 204 0.05 -2.93 -1.45
C ASP A 204 -0.35 -1.86 -0.44
N ASP A 205 0.07 -0.63 -0.74
CA ASP A 205 -0.13 0.59 0.06
C ASP A 205 -0.69 1.73 -0.83
N GLY A 206 -1.60 1.35 -1.73
CA GLY A 206 -2.11 2.25 -2.77
C GLY A 206 -3.39 2.97 -2.38
N GLY A 207 -4.47 2.76 -3.13
CA GLY A 207 -5.73 3.50 -2.93
C GLY A 207 -6.70 2.89 -1.90
N HIS A 208 -6.41 1.68 -1.44
CA HIS A 208 -7.14 0.93 -0.40
C HIS A 208 -8.63 0.64 -0.66
N THR A 209 -9.16 0.91 -1.85
CA THR A 209 -10.50 0.40 -2.19
C THR A 209 -10.48 -1.12 -2.30
N MET A 210 -11.61 -1.77 -1.99
CA MET A 210 -11.65 -3.24 -2.00
C MET A 210 -11.35 -3.81 -3.38
N ILE A 211 -11.78 -3.14 -4.45
CA ILE A 211 -11.46 -3.57 -5.83
C ILE A 211 -9.96 -3.44 -6.14
N GLN A 212 -9.31 -2.37 -5.66
CA GLN A 212 -7.88 -2.14 -5.86
C GLN A 212 -7.05 -3.23 -5.21
N GLN A 213 -7.22 -3.46 -3.90
CA GLN A 213 -6.44 -4.46 -3.14
C GLN A 213 -6.69 -5.89 -3.64
N LYS A 214 -7.94 -6.21 -3.98
CA LYS A 214 -8.29 -7.52 -4.52
C LYS A 214 -7.69 -7.75 -5.91
N MET A 215 -7.71 -6.74 -6.79
CA MET A 215 -7.19 -6.88 -8.14
C MET A 215 -5.66 -6.96 -8.19
N SER A 216 -4.95 -6.14 -7.43
CA SER A 216 -3.50 -6.23 -7.29
C SER A 216 -3.09 -7.58 -6.71
N LEU A 217 -3.75 -8.07 -5.65
CA LEU A 217 -3.48 -9.38 -5.08
C LEU A 217 -3.65 -10.50 -6.13
N ASP A 218 -4.77 -10.50 -6.84
CA ASP A 218 -5.10 -11.52 -7.83
C ASP A 218 -4.03 -11.66 -8.93
N VAL A 219 -3.56 -10.53 -9.45
CA VAL A 219 -2.63 -10.49 -10.58
C VAL A 219 -1.19 -10.67 -10.10
N LEU A 220 -0.80 -9.95 -9.05
CA LEU A 220 0.60 -9.77 -8.68
C LEU A 220 1.12 -10.85 -7.72
N PHE A 221 0.27 -11.58 -6.98
CA PHE A 221 0.79 -12.61 -6.06
C PHE A 221 1.60 -13.69 -6.79
N SER A 222 1.19 -14.04 -8.02
CA SER A 222 1.93 -14.98 -8.89
C SER A 222 3.34 -14.48 -9.29
N LYS A 223 3.61 -13.18 -9.14
CA LYS A 223 4.89 -12.51 -9.47
C LYS A 223 5.88 -12.53 -8.30
N VAL A 224 5.42 -12.83 -7.10
CA VAL A 224 6.26 -13.00 -5.90
C VAL A 224 7.11 -14.26 -6.04
N LYS A 225 8.41 -14.23 -5.73
CA LYS A 225 9.28 -15.42 -5.78
C LYS A 225 8.80 -16.50 -4.82
N PRO A 226 9.11 -17.79 -5.08
CA PRO A 226 9.06 -18.80 -4.03
C PRO A 226 9.85 -18.34 -2.80
N GLY A 227 9.23 -18.38 -1.62
CA GLY A 227 9.81 -17.84 -0.40
C GLY A 227 9.76 -16.30 -0.28
N GLY A 228 9.16 -15.59 -1.24
CA GLY A 228 8.83 -14.17 -1.12
C GLY A 228 7.51 -13.94 -0.38
N TRP A 229 7.12 -12.68 -0.23
CA TRP A 229 5.88 -12.31 0.45
C TRP A 229 5.12 -11.16 -0.22
N TYR A 230 3.82 -11.09 0.02
CA TYR A 230 2.92 -10.02 -0.41
C TYR A 230 2.28 -9.40 0.83
N CYS A 231 2.34 -8.09 0.97
CA CYS A 231 1.74 -7.35 2.09
C CYS A 231 0.57 -6.49 1.60
N ILE A 232 -0.51 -6.45 2.38
CA ILE A 232 -1.66 -5.56 2.15
C ILE A 232 -1.81 -4.67 3.39
N GLU A 233 -1.68 -3.36 3.20
CA GLU A 233 -1.85 -2.35 4.25
C GLU A 233 -3.27 -1.77 4.29
N ASP A 234 -3.59 -1.06 5.38
CA ASP A 234 -4.84 -0.34 5.62
C ASP A 234 -6.12 -1.15 5.43
N LEU A 235 -6.10 -2.39 5.92
CA LEU A 235 -7.27 -3.27 5.91
C LEU A 235 -8.46 -2.72 6.72
N ILE A 236 -8.26 -1.71 7.58
CA ILE A 236 -9.33 -1.00 8.27
C ILE A 236 -10.36 -0.40 7.29
N THR A 237 -9.93 -0.05 6.07
CA THR A 237 -10.80 0.46 5.00
C THR A 237 -11.87 -0.56 4.58
N SER A 238 -11.66 -1.86 4.85
CA SER A 238 -12.68 -2.90 4.66
C SER A 238 -13.96 -2.64 5.48
N TYR A 239 -13.91 -1.82 6.52
CA TYR A 239 -15.06 -1.50 7.36
C TYR A 239 -15.71 -0.15 7.01
N LEU A 240 -15.14 0.60 6.07
CA LEU A 240 -15.56 1.95 5.70
C LEU A 240 -16.41 1.93 4.41
N PRO A 241 -17.66 2.41 4.42
CA PRO A 241 -18.56 2.31 3.26
C PRO A 241 -18.00 2.88 1.95
N GLN A 242 -17.25 3.98 2.00
CA GLN A 242 -16.71 4.65 0.81
C GLN A 242 -15.60 3.87 0.09
N TYR A 243 -15.00 2.86 0.74
CA TYR A 243 -13.99 1.99 0.13
C TYR A 243 -14.57 0.67 -0.38
N LYS A 244 -15.84 0.39 -0.06
CA LYS A 244 -16.54 -0.83 -0.47
C LYS A 244 -17.10 -0.72 -1.88
N GLN A 245 -17.17 -1.86 -2.55
CA GLN A 245 -17.92 -2.01 -3.79
C GLN A 245 -19.26 -2.68 -3.49
N ALA A 246 -20.34 -2.18 -4.11
CA ALA A 246 -21.65 -2.80 -4.00
C ALA A 246 -21.61 -4.25 -4.51
N ASN A 247 -22.33 -5.15 -3.83
CA ASN A 247 -22.45 -6.57 -4.17
C ASN A 247 -21.11 -7.32 -4.24
N SER A 248 -20.12 -6.89 -3.46
CA SER A 248 -18.81 -7.50 -3.44
C SER A 248 -18.27 -7.64 -2.02
N ILE A 249 -17.54 -8.72 -1.76
CA ILE A 249 -16.88 -8.92 -0.47
C ILE A 249 -15.68 -7.97 -0.32
N THR A 250 -15.38 -7.60 0.91
CA THR A 250 -14.21 -6.82 1.29
C THR A 250 -12.93 -7.63 1.17
N THR A 251 -11.77 -6.96 1.20
CA THR A 251 -10.47 -7.62 1.21
C THR A 251 -10.30 -8.49 2.45
N VAL A 252 -10.72 -8.03 3.64
CA VAL A 252 -10.68 -8.84 4.87
C VAL A 252 -11.55 -10.09 4.75
N GLU A 253 -12.76 -9.99 4.20
CA GLU A 253 -13.63 -11.15 3.97
C GLU A 253 -13.02 -12.13 2.96
N LEU A 254 -12.37 -11.64 1.90
CA LEU A 254 -11.63 -12.47 0.95
C LEU A 254 -10.50 -13.23 1.65
N LEU A 255 -9.66 -12.54 2.43
CA LEU A 255 -8.55 -13.15 3.18
C LEU A 255 -9.04 -14.21 4.18
N ASN A 256 -10.16 -13.96 4.86
CA ASN A 256 -10.78 -14.94 5.75
C ASN A 256 -11.25 -16.18 4.98
N LYS A 257 -11.85 -16.01 3.80
CA LYS A 257 -12.22 -17.14 2.93
C LYS A 257 -10.99 -17.91 2.42
N MET A 258 -9.91 -17.21 2.06
CA MET A 258 -8.63 -17.86 1.70
C MET A 258 -8.11 -18.71 2.86
N GLN A 259 -8.09 -18.17 4.08
CA GLN A 259 -7.67 -18.94 5.26
C GLN A 259 -8.57 -20.16 5.50
N ARG A 260 -9.89 -20.03 5.38
CA ARG A 260 -10.82 -21.18 5.49
C ARG A 260 -10.50 -22.28 4.47
N TRP A 261 -10.27 -21.90 3.20
CA TRP A 261 -9.85 -22.84 2.17
C TRP A 261 -8.52 -23.54 2.51
N MET A 262 -7.56 -22.78 3.04
CA MET A 262 -6.25 -23.31 3.44
C MET A 262 -6.37 -24.32 4.59
N HIS A 263 -7.35 -24.17 5.48
CA HIS A 263 -7.65 -25.11 6.56
C HIS A 263 -8.58 -26.27 6.14
N GLY A 264 -8.90 -26.38 4.84
CA GLY A 264 -9.68 -27.51 4.31
C GLY A 264 -11.18 -27.39 4.49
N ASP A 265 -11.72 -26.18 4.66
CA ASP A 265 -13.17 -25.97 4.74
C ASP A 265 -13.85 -26.44 3.43
N PRO A 266 -14.75 -27.45 3.48
CA PRO A 266 -15.40 -27.99 2.29
C PRO A 266 -16.35 -27.00 1.60
N ALA A 267 -16.74 -25.90 2.28
CA ALA A 267 -17.54 -24.85 1.69
C ALA A 267 -16.73 -23.89 0.79
N GLU A 268 -15.40 -23.97 0.81
CA GLU A 268 -14.52 -23.13 -0.01
C GLU A 268 -13.77 -23.96 -1.07
N PRO A 269 -13.51 -23.39 -2.28
CA PRO A 269 -13.71 -22.00 -2.65
C PRO A 269 -15.14 -21.72 -3.16
N SER A 270 -15.74 -20.64 -2.68
CA SER A 270 -17.08 -20.17 -3.03
C SER A 270 -17.11 -18.68 -3.41
N GLY A 271 -18.16 -18.26 -4.13
CA GLY A 271 -18.34 -16.86 -4.52
C GLY A 271 -17.12 -16.26 -5.21
N GLU A 272 -16.73 -15.05 -4.82
CA GLU A 272 -15.56 -14.35 -5.37
C GLU A 272 -14.24 -15.08 -5.15
N LEU A 273 -14.12 -15.93 -4.12
CA LEU A 273 -12.88 -16.69 -3.89
C LEU A 273 -12.54 -17.61 -5.09
N LYS A 274 -13.55 -18.04 -5.85
CA LYS A 274 -13.34 -18.84 -7.08
C LYS A 274 -12.43 -18.17 -8.10
N ASN A 275 -12.37 -16.83 -8.09
CA ASN A 275 -11.49 -16.08 -8.99
C ASN A 275 -10.01 -16.18 -8.61
N TYR A 276 -9.66 -16.67 -7.42
CA TYR A 276 -8.30 -16.71 -6.88
C TYR A 276 -7.71 -18.13 -6.82
N VAL A 277 -8.40 -19.12 -7.38
CA VAL A 277 -7.98 -20.53 -7.26
C VAL A 277 -6.61 -20.82 -7.87
N HIS A 278 -6.12 -19.98 -8.80
CA HIS A 278 -4.77 -20.09 -9.36
C HIS A 278 -3.67 -19.64 -8.40
N ILE A 279 -3.96 -18.73 -7.45
CA ILE A 279 -2.97 -18.29 -6.45
C ILE A 279 -3.06 -19.08 -5.14
N LEU A 280 -4.23 -19.62 -4.79
CA LEU A 280 -4.45 -20.32 -3.52
C LEU A 280 -3.41 -21.42 -3.21
N PRO A 281 -3.03 -22.31 -4.16
CA PRO A 281 -2.03 -23.35 -3.91
C PRO A 281 -0.60 -22.81 -3.71
N LEU A 282 -0.35 -21.55 -4.08
CA LEU A 282 0.95 -20.90 -3.95
C LEU A 282 1.17 -20.31 -2.56
N ILE A 283 0.10 -20.08 -1.80
CA ILE A 283 0.15 -19.42 -0.49
C ILE A 283 0.54 -20.45 0.58
N GLU A 284 1.64 -20.18 1.28
CA GLU A 284 2.12 -20.96 2.42
C GLU A 284 1.31 -20.66 3.67
N HIS A 285 1.21 -19.38 4.03
CA HIS A 285 0.42 -18.90 5.17
C HIS A 285 -0.02 -17.46 4.94
N ILE A 286 -1.06 -17.06 5.69
CA ILE A 286 -1.52 -15.68 5.79
C ILE A 286 -1.39 -15.27 7.26
N ALA A 287 -0.60 -14.24 7.54
CA ALA A 287 -0.43 -13.69 8.88
C ALA A 287 -1.01 -12.28 8.94
N CYS A 288 -2.00 -12.06 9.78
CA CYS A 288 -2.67 -10.77 9.93
C CYS A 288 -2.30 -10.10 11.26
N TYR A 289 -2.03 -8.81 11.17
CA TYR A 289 -1.74 -7.86 12.23
C TYR A 289 -2.82 -6.78 12.20
N THR A 290 -2.73 -5.80 13.11
CA THR A 290 -3.62 -4.65 13.08
C THR A 290 -3.47 -3.91 11.75
N GLU A 291 -4.56 -3.83 10.99
CA GLU A 291 -4.68 -3.14 9.69
C GLU A 291 -3.80 -3.68 8.55
N LEU A 292 -3.11 -4.81 8.72
CA LEU A 292 -2.15 -5.34 7.74
C LEU A 292 -2.20 -6.86 7.69
N CYS A 293 -2.14 -7.47 6.51
CA CYS A 293 -1.88 -8.91 6.37
C CYS A 293 -0.72 -9.19 5.41
N VAL A 294 0.05 -10.23 5.72
CA VAL A 294 1.15 -10.74 4.90
C VAL A 294 0.80 -12.13 4.40
N LEU A 295 0.87 -12.34 3.09
CA LEU A 295 0.76 -13.64 2.43
C LEU A 295 2.15 -14.11 2.02
N LYS A 296 2.56 -15.27 2.54
CA LYS A 296 3.84 -15.89 2.21
C LYS A 296 3.66 -16.85 1.03
N ARG A 297 4.57 -16.82 0.06
CA ARG A 297 4.60 -17.83 -1.02
C ARG A 297 5.52 -18.99 -0.62
N TYR A 298 5.10 -20.22 -0.90
CA TYR A 298 5.90 -21.43 -0.62
C TYR A 298 7.32 -21.33 -1.19
N PRO A 299 8.37 -21.83 -0.48
CA PRO A 299 9.77 -21.77 -0.93
C PRO A 299 10.07 -22.62 -2.17
N SER A 300 9.23 -23.60 -2.48
CA SER A 300 9.34 -24.49 -3.64
C SER A 300 7.99 -24.59 -4.34
N ALA A 301 8.02 -24.90 -5.65
CA ALA A 301 6.81 -25.30 -6.33
C ALA A 301 6.34 -26.61 -5.67
N LYS A 302 5.16 -26.61 -5.04
CA LYS A 302 4.53 -27.86 -4.58
C LYS A 302 4.34 -28.78 -5.80
N THR A 303 5.22 -29.75 -5.97
CA THR A 303 5.02 -30.89 -6.87
C THR A 303 4.05 -31.84 -6.18
N GLY A 304 2.76 -31.55 -6.31
CA GLY A 304 1.71 -32.36 -5.72
C GLY A 304 0.67 -31.49 -5.03
N VAL A 305 -0.54 -31.51 -5.59
CA VAL A 305 -1.75 -31.30 -4.78
C VAL A 305 -1.64 -32.37 -3.70
N HIS A 306 -1.43 -31.98 -2.44
CA HIS A 306 -1.73 -32.91 -1.35
C HIS A 306 -3.17 -33.34 -1.61
N GLU A 307 -3.38 -34.63 -1.90
CA GLU A 307 -4.69 -35.23 -1.74
C GLU A 307 -5.12 -34.88 -0.32
N ARG A 308 -6.01 -33.90 -0.23
CA ARG A 308 -6.58 -33.45 1.03
C ARG A 308 -7.44 -34.62 1.50
N ILE A 309 -7.05 -35.19 2.64
CA ILE A 309 -7.72 -36.29 3.33
C ILE A 309 -9.19 -35.93 3.55
#